data_AF-A0A078R1N2-F1
#
_entry.id   AF-A0A078R1N2-F1
#
_cell.length_a   1.000
_cell.length_b   1.000
_cell.length_c   1.000
_cell.angle_alpha   90.00
_cell.angle_beta   90.00
_cell.angle_gamma   90.00
#
_symmetry.space_group_name_H-M   'P 1'
#
loop_
_entity.id
_entity.type
_entity.pdbx_description
1 polymer ?
#
loop_
_entity_poly.entity_id
_entity_poly.type
_entity_poly.pdbx_seq_one_letter_code
_entity_poly.pdbx_strand_id
1 'polypeptide(L)'
;MFCFISLKIKNEWLRGVLVFGIGGIGVLLGTYHLFLPCYIDSAMSALPFFYCGYLLKKTPLLYPNIYDKYNALWIVLFYGVALCIARWFDDPYIHFSTNSIIGNWILGIILSLSDVMAVLFLCKTIKHIPFVSYFGRYSIIPLCTHHLVYLPLKYILIRFNISGGGGILPIFTILICWACIPLCLKLIPWFIAQKDLLPNPMPIRTK
;
A
#
# COMPACT_ATOMS: atom_id res chain seq x y z
N MET A 1 7.73 -4.26 12.84
CA MET A 1 6.99 -4.92 13.95
C MET A 1 6.38 -6.26 13.54
N PHE A 2 5.50 -6.33 12.53
CA PHE A 2 4.84 -7.58 12.13
C PHE A 2 5.80 -8.75 11.83
N CYS A 3 6.90 -8.51 11.11
CA CYS A 3 7.91 -9.53 10.79
C CYS A 3 8.48 -10.20 12.06
N PHE A 4 8.79 -9.42 13.10
CA PHE A 4 9.31 -9.94 14.36
C PHE A 4 8.29 -10.84 15.07
N ILE A 5 7.02 -10.43 15.11
CA ILE A 5 5.92 -11.22 15.69
C ILE A 5 5.75 -12.53 14.92
N SER A 6 5.79 -12.48 13.58
CA SER A 6 5.65 -13.67 12.74
C SER A 6 6.83 -14.64 12.84
N LEU A 7 8.03 -14.19 13.20
CA LEU A 7 9.20 -15.05 13.39
C LEU A 7 9.19 -15.74 14.75
N LYS A 8 8.73 -15.04 15.80
CA LYS A 8 8.71 -15.57 17.18
C LYS A 8 7.52 -16.46 17.47
N ILE A 9 6.36 -16.21 16.84
CA ILE A 9 5.12 -16.92 17.14
C ILE A 9 4.70 -17.77 15.95
N LYS A 10 4.83 -19.09 16.11
CA LYS A 10 4.47 -20.07 15.07
C LYS A 10 2.98 -20.45 15.09
N ASN A 11 2.30 -20.29 16.24
CA ASN A 11 0.87 -20.58 16.36
C ASN A 11 0.04 -19.44 15.71
N GLU A 12 -0.79 -19.79 14.73
CA GLU A 12 -1.54 -18.83 13.92
C GLU A 12 -2.62 -18.09 14.71
N TRP A 13 -3.35 -18.81 15.56
CA TRP A 13 -4.39 -18.24 16.41
C TRP A 13 -3.82 -17.22 17.40
N LEU A 14 -2.73 -17.60 18.07
CA LEU A 14 -2.04 -16.72 19.02
C LEU A 14 -1.49 -15.47 18.33
N ARG A 15 -0.94 -15.62 17.13
CA ARG A 15 -0.47 -14.49 16.33
C ARG A 15 -1.62 -13.56 15.93
N GLY A 16 -2.76 -14.11 15.53
CA GLY A 16 -3.96 -13.34 15.23
C GLY A 16 -4.41 -12.51 16.43
N VAL A 17 -4.62 -13.15 17.59
CA VAL A 17 -5.05 -12.47 18.82
C VAL A 17 -4.09 -11.35 19.21
N LEU A 18 -2.79 -11.58 19.14
CA LEU A 18 -1.79 -10.56 19.47
C LEU A 18 -1.80 -9.39 18.47
N VAL A 19 -1.89 -9.69 17.16
CA VAL A 19 -1.90 -8.65 16.14
C VAL A 19 -3.16 -7.79 16.24
N PHE A 20 -4.33 -8.39 16.44
CA PHE A 20 -5.57 -7.64 16.65
C PHE A 20 -5.58 -6.89 17.99
N GLY A 21 -5.00 -7.45 19.05
CA GLY A 21 -4.86 -6.77 20.34
C GLY A 21 -3.96 -5.53 20.25
N ILE A 22 -2.77 -5.67 19.67
CA ILE A 22 -1.85 -4.54 19.45
C ILE A 22 -2.48 -3.51 18.49
N GLY A 23 -3.19 -3.97 17.45
CA GLY A 23 -3.94 -3.10 16.54
C GLY A 23 -5.02 -2.28 17.25
N GLY A 24 -5.79 -2.91 18.14
CA GLY A 24 -6.79 -2.21 18.96
C GLY A 24 -6.18 -1.17 19.89
N ILE A 25 -5.00 -1.44 20.46
CA ILE A 25 -4.25 -0.45 21.24
C ILE A 25 -3.83 0.73 20.34
N GLY A 26 -3.29 0.47 19.15
CA GLY A 26 -2.95 1.53 18.18
C GLY A 26 -4.13 2.42 17.80
N VAL A 27 -5.31 1.81 17.64
CA VAL A 27 -6.58 2.49 17.38
C VAL A 27 -7.01 3.36 18.55
N LEU A 28 -6.94 2.84 19.77
CA LEU A 28 -7.24 3.62 20.98
C LEU A 28 -6.33 4.85 21.09
N LEU A 29 -5.02 4.67 20.87
CA LEU A 29 -4.08 5.80 20.88
C LEU A 29 -4.41 6.84 19.81
N GLY A 30 -4.85 6.40 18.63
CA GLY A 30 -5.31 7.27 17.55
C GLY A 30 -6.55 8.08 17.94
N THR A 31 -7.53 7.45 18.60
CA THR A 31 -8.75 8.11 19.09
C THR A 31 -8.46 9.15 20.18
N TYR A 32 -7.49 8.87 21.05
CA TYR A 32 -7.05 9.83 22.08
C TYR A 32 -6.05 10.88 21.57
N HIS A 33 -5.75 10.91 20.26
CA HIS A 33 -4.76 11.80 19.64
C HIS A 33 -3.37 11.75 20.30
N LEU A 34 -2.99 10.59 20.82
CA LEU A 34 -1.70 10.36 21.45
C LEU A 34 -0.68 9.92 20.39
N PHE A 35 0.11 10.88 19.92
CA PHE A 35 1.15 10.63 18.93
C PHE A 35 2.39 10.04 19.59
N LEU A 36 2.79 8.85 19.17
CA LEU A 36 4.08 8.27 19.57
C LEU A 36 5.19 8.76 18.65
N PRO A 37 6.43 8.90 19.16
CA PRO A 37 7.58 9.17 18.31
C PRO A 37 7.72 8.09 17.23
N CYS A 38 8.18 8.50 16.05
CA CYS A 38 8.41 7.62 14.90
C CYS A 38 7.17 6.89 14.33
N TYR A 39 5.96 7.42 14.52
CA TYR A 39 4.71 6.83 13.97
C TYR A 39 4.45 5.39 14.42
N ILE A 40 4.91 5.02 15.61
CA ILE A 40 4.72 3.68 16.17
C ILE A 40 3.23 3.37 16.37
N ASP A 41 2.45 4.36 16.77
CA ASP A 41 1.00 4.31 16.92
C ASP A 41 0.31 3.90 15.60
N SER A 42 0.68 4.55 14.49
CA SER A 42 0.20 4.20 13.16
C SER A 42 0.63 2.79 12.73
N ALA A 43 1.89 2.43 13.02
CA ALA A 43 2.40 1.09 12.72
C ALA A 43 1.64 -0.01 13.49
N MET A 44 1.19 0.27 14.72
CA MET A 44 0.35 -0.64 15.52
C MET A 44 -1.04 -0.78 14.89
N SER A 45 -1.70 0.32 14.55
CA SER A 45 -3.00 0.34 13.85
C SER A 45 -2.96 -0.41 12.51
N ALA A 46 -1.81 -0.42 11.83
CA ALA A 46 -1.63 -1.11 10.55
C ALA A 46 -1.43 -2.65 10.66
N LEU A 47 -1.13 -3.19 11.85
CA LEU A 47 -0.80 -4.61 12.01
C LEU A 47 -1.92 -5.58 11.55
N PRO A 48 -3.21 -5.33 11.82
CA PRO A 48 -4.29 -6.19 11.33
C PRO A 48 -4.27 -6.36 9.80
N PHE A 49 -4.00 -5.28 9.06
CA PHE A 49 -3.89 -5.32 7.60
C PHE A 49 -2.71 -6.18 7.12
N PHE A 50 -1.55 -6.07 7.78
CA PHE A 50 -0.40 -6.93 7.48
C PHE A 50 -0.68 -8.41 7.76
N TYR A 51 -1.44 -8.72 8.81
CA TYR A 51 -1.84 -10.09 9.11
C TYR A 51 -2.79 -10.67 8.07
N CYS A 52 -3.79 -9.90 7.63
CA CYS A 52 -4.69 -10.30 6.54
C CYS A 52 -3.91 -10.54 5.24
N GLY A 53 -2.98 -9.67 4.87
CA GLY A 53 -2.10 -9.88 3.70
C GLY A 53 -1.21 -11.12 3.84
N TYR A 54 -0.71 -11.40 5.05
CA TYR A 54 0.05 -12.62 5.33
C TYR A 54 -0.79 -13.89 5.15
N LEU A 55 -2.04 -13.90 5.66
CA LEU A 55 -2.97 -15.00 5.45
C LEU A 55 -3.28 -15.20 3.96
N LEU A 56 -3.47 -14.10 3.23
CA LEU A 56 -3.72 -14.12 1.79
C LEU A 56 -2.54 -14.70 1.00
N LYS A 57 -1.30 -14.44 1.42
CA LYS A 57 -0.10 -15.04 0.82
C LYS A 57 -0.06 -16.57 1.02
N LYS A 58 -0.63 -17.08 2.12
CA LYS A 58 -0.68 -18.53 2.37
C LYS A 58 -1.72 -19.26 1.54
N THR A 59 -2.78 -18.57 1.13
CA THR A 59 -3.82 -19.19 0.31
C THR A 59 -3.45 -19.12 -1.17
N PRO A 60 -3.78 -20.15 -1.97
CA PRO A 60 -3.52 -20.14 -3.41
C PRO A 60 -4.47 -19.20 -4.19
N LEU A 61 -5.13 -18.26 -3.51
CA LEU A 61 -6.20 -17.42 -4.07
C LEU A 61 -5.68 -16.49 -5.17
N LEU A 62 -4.46 -15.96 -5.02
CA LEU A 62 -3.84 -15.04 -5.99
C LEU A 62 -3.13 -15.73 -7.15
N TYR A 63 -2.85 -17.03 -7.06
CA TYR A 63 -2.23 -17.80 -8.13
C TYR A 63 -3.27 -18.29 -9.13
N PRO A 64 -2.90 -18.61 -10.39
CA PRO A 64 -3.83 -19.11 -11.40
C PRO A 64 -4.63 -20.29 -10.84
N ASN A 65 -5.95 -20.17 -10.80
CA ASN A 65 -6.82 -21.15 -10.15
C ASN A 65 -8.10 -21.35 -10.96
N ILE A 66 -8.79 -22.46 -10.73
CA ILE A 66 -10.04 -22.85 -11.41
C ILE A 66 -11.12 -21.77 -11.23
N TYR A 67 -11.09 -21.05 -10.11
CA TYR A 67 -12.01 -19.97 -9.79
C TYR A 67 -11.77 -18.67 -10.57
N ASP A 68 -10.75 -18.61 -11.43
CA ASP A 68 -10.45 -17.40 -12.20
C ASP A 68 -11.57 -16.98 -13.15
N LYS A 69 -12.41 -17.94 -13.55
CA LYS A 69 -13.63 -17.68 -14.32
C LYS A 69 -14.59 -16.72 -13.62
N TYR A 70 -14.57 -16.69 -12.28
CA TYR A 70 -15.46 -15.86 -11.46
C TYR A 70 -14.79 -14.60 -10.93
N ASN A 71 -13.55 -14.28 -11.33
CA ASN A 71 -12.84 -13.10 -10.84
C ASN A 71 -13.64 -11.81 -11.07
N ALA A 72 -14.31 -11.67 -12.23
CA ALA A 72 -15.15 -10.52 -12.51
C ALA A 72 -16.30 -10.37 -11.49
N LEU A 73 -16.96 -11.48 -11.10
CA LEU A 73 -18.01 -11.44 -10.08
C LEU A 73 -17.45 -11.06 -8.71
N TRP A 74 -16.29 -11.60 -8.33
CA TRP A 74 -15.63 -11.23 -7.08
C TRP A 74 -15.24 -9.75 -7.05
N ILE A 75 -14.72 -9.21 -8.15
CA ILE A 75 -14.39 -7.78 -8.27
C ILE A 75 -15.63 -6.93 -8.05
N VAL A 76 -16.73 -7.24 -8.75
CA VAL A 76 -17.99 -6.49 -8.59
C VAL A 76 -18.55 -6.62 -7.18
N LEU A 77 -18.46 -7.82 -6.57
CA LEU A 77 -18.90 -8.04 -5.19
C LEU A 77 -18.11 -7.17 -4.21
N PHE A 78 -16.78 -7.22 -4.24
CA PHE A 78 -15.93 -6.49 -3.30
C PHE A 78 -15.97 -4.97 -3.52
N TYR A 79 -16.03 -4.50 -4.78
CA TYR A 79 -16.28 -3.09 -5.05
C TYR A 79 -17.68 -2.67 -4.62
N GLY A 80 -18.68 -3.52 -4.84
CA GLY A 80 -20.05 -3.28 -4.39
C GLY A 80 -20.13 -3.10 -2.88
N VAL A 81 -19.53 -4.02 -2.11
CA VAL A 81 -19.45 -3.92 -0.65
C VAL A 81 -18.73 -2.64 -0.21
N ALA A 82 -17.59 -2.32 -0.84
CA ALA A 82 -16.85 -1.09 -0.54
C ALA A 82 -17.69 0.17 -0.80
N LEU A 83 -18.38 0.24 -1.96
CA LEU A 83 -19.26 1.34 -2.30
C LEU A 83 -20.47 1.46 -1.37
N CYS A 84 -21.08 0.34 -0.99
CA CYS A 84 -22.18 0.30 -0.03
C CYS A 84 -21.76 0.87 1.33
N ILE A 85 -20.58 0.45 1.83
CA ILE A 85 -20.07 0.96 3.11
C ILE A 85 -19.77 2.47 3.00
N ALA A 86 -19.09 2.89 1.93
CA ALA A 86 -18.75 4.30 1.73
C ALA A 86 -19.99 5.20 1.63
N ARG A 87 -21.07 4.72 1.01
CA ARG A 87 -22.30 5.52 0.80
C ARG A 87 -23.28 5.52 1.96
N TRP A 88 -23.35 4.45 2.74
CA TRP A 88 -24.33 4.34 3.83
C TRP A 88 -23.76 4.58 5.23
N PHE A 89 -22.43 4.56 5.40
CA PHE A 89 -21.79 4.66 6.72
C PHE A 89 -20.81 5.84 6.86
N ASP A 90 -21.10 6.95 6.16
CA ASP A 90 -20.33 8.20 6.24
C ASP A 90 -18.83 8.05 5.95
N ASP A 91 -18.49 7.14 5.02
CA ASP A 91 -17.13 6.89 4.52
C ASP A 91 -16.07 6.73 5.63
N PRO A 92 -16.07 5.61 6.38
CA PRO A 92 -15.14 5.43 7.49
C PRO A 92 -13.72 5.19 6.96
N TYR A 93 -12.79 6.10 7.27
CA TYR A 93 -11.39 5.99 6.84
C TYR A 93 -10.39 6.07 7.99
N ILE A 94 -9.27 5.38 7.81
CA ILE A 94 -8.13 5.37 8.72
C ILE A 94 -6.98 6.12 8.05
N HIS A 95 -6.63 7.28 8.58
CA HIS A 95 -5.53 8.06 8.04
C HIS A 95 -4.22 7.72 8.77
N PHE A 96 -3.41 6.84 8.17
CA PHE A 96 -2.19 6.34 8.82
C PHE A 96 -1.14 7.43 9.10
N SER A 97 -1.09 8.53 8.35
CA SER A 97 -0.10 9.60 8.62
C SER A 97 -0.40 10.40 9.89
N THR A 98 -1.65 10.41 10.35
CA THR A 98 -2.07 11.14 11.57
C THR A 98 -2.72 10.22 12.58
N ASN A 99 -2.72 8.91 12.30
CA ASN A 99 -3.46 7.87 13.02
C ASN A 99 -4.88 8.32 13.43
N SER A 100 -5.52 9.14 12.59
CA SER A 100 -6.86 9.66 12.86
C SER A 100 -7.88 8.70 12.29
N ILE A 101 -8.81 8.28 13.14
CA ILE A 101 -9.83 7.30 12.83
C ILE A 101 -11.16 8.04 12.82
N ILE A 102 -11.81 8.06 11.67
CA ILE A 102 -13.10 8.74 11.48
C ILE A 102 -14.15 7.68 11.19
N GLY A 103 -15.26 7.76 11.91
CA GLY A 103 -16.33 6.77 11.85
C GLY A 103 -16.00 5.47 12.59
N ASN A 104 -16.65 4.37 12.19
CA ASN A 104 -16.48 3.07 12.83
C ASN A 104 -15.23 2.35 12.30
N TRP A 105 -14.26 2.13 13.18
CA TRP A 105 -12.99 1.48 12.84
C TRP A 105 -13.15 0.07 12.23
N ILE A 106 -14.14 -0.72 12.67
CA ILE A 106 -14.39 -2.07 12.13
C ILE A 106 -14.83 -1.98 10.68
N LEU A 107 -15.74 -1.04 10.37
CA LEU A 107 -16.20 -0.80 9.01
C LEU A 107 -15.07 -0.27 8.13
N GLY A 108 -14.19 0.59 8.66
CA GLY A 108 -13.01 1.05 7.95
C GLY A 108 -12.04 -0.08 7.60
N ILE A 109 -11.84 -1.06 8.50
CA ILE A 109 -11.05 -2.26 8.20
C ILE A 109 -11.72 -3.11 7.12
N ILE A 110 -13.02 -3.36 7.21
CA ILE A 110 -13.76 -4.15 6.21
C ILE A 110 -13.72 -3.46 4.85
N LEU A 111 -13.96 -2.15 4.81
CA LEU A 111 -13.89 -1.33 3.60
C LEU A 111 -12.51 -1.46 2.93
N SER A 112 -11.45 -1.25 3.70
CA SER A 112 -10.07 -1.31 3.22
C SER A 112 -9.68 -2.72 2.74
N LEU A 113 -10.07 -3.77 3.46
CA LEU A 113 -9.82 -5.15 3.04
C LEU A 113 -10.58 -5.52 1.77
N SER A 114 -11.84 -5.05 1.63
CA SER A 114 -12.65 -5.27 0.45
C SER A 114 -12.04 -4.59 -0.78
N ASP A 115 -11.61 -3.34 -0.66
CA ASP A 115 -11.00 -2.60 -1.77
C ASP A 115 -9.67 -3.23 -2.21
N VAL A 116 -8.79 -3.58 -1.26
CA VAL A 116 -7.54 -4.28 -1.56
C VAL A 116 -7.81 -5.61 -2.26
N MET A 117 -8.80 -6.38 -1.80
CA MET A 117 -9.17 -7.64 -2.44
C MET A 117 -9.68 -7.43 -3.87
N ALA A 118 -10.53 -6.42 -4.09
CA ALA A 118 -11.03 -6.06 -5.40
C ALA A 118 -9.90 -5.69 -6.38
N VAL A 119 -8.95 -4.86 -5.93
CA VAL A 119 -7.77 -4.48 -6.72
C VAL A 119 -6.89 -5.69 -7.04
N LEU A 120 -6.68 -6.61 -6.08
CA LEU A 120 -5.87 -7.81 -6.32
C LEU A 120 -6.50 -8.75 -7.36
N PHE A 121 -7.82 -8.96 -7.32
CA PHE A 121 -8.52 -9.73 -8.35
C PHE A 121 -8.52 -9.03 -9.72
N LEU A 122 -8.62 -7.70 -9.73
CA LEU A 122 -8.51 -6.89 -10.94
C LEU A 122 -7.10 -7.04 -11.56
N CYS A 123 -6.05 -6.91 -10.76
CA CYS A 123 -4.67 -7.13 -11.19
C CYS A 123 -4.46 -8.55 -11.74
N LYS A 124 -5.06 -9.56 -11.09
CA LYS A 124 -5.02 -10.95 -11.57
C LYS A 124 -5.65 -11.10 -12.96
N THR A 125 -6.71 -10.36 -13.25
CA THR A 125 -7.44 -10.40 -14.53
C THR A 125 -6.65 -9.70 -15.64
N ILE A 126 -6.02 -8.57 -15.32
CA ILE A 126 -5.28 -7.73 -16.28
C ILE A 126 -3.90 -8.31 -16.64
N LYS A 127 -3.39 -9.27 -15.85
CA LYS A 127 -2.10 -9.97 -16.00
C LYS A 127 -0.88 -9.03 -15.98
N HIS A 128 -0.52 -8.43 -17.10
CA HIS A 128 0.74 -7.69 -17.22
C HIS A 128 0.57 -6.44 -18.09
N ILE A 129 0.67 -5.27 -17.47
CA ILE A 129 0.78 -3.98 -18.16
C ILE A 129 2.24 -3.52 -18.05
N PRO A 130 2.95 -3.28 -19.16
CA PRO A 130 4.39 -2.97 -19.14
C PRO A 130 4.74 -1.73 -18.29
N PHE A 131 3.89 -0.70 -18.32
CA PHE A 131 4.07 0.50 -17.50
C PHE A 131 3.96 0.21 -15.99
N VAL A 132 2.91 -0.50 -15.58
CA VAL A 132 2.68 -0.85 -14.17
C VAL A 132 3.76 -1.81 -13.66
N SER A 133 4.19 -2.76 -14.49
CA SER A 133 5.28 -3.68 -14.14
C SER A 133 6.63 -2.97 -13.98
N TYR A 134 6.94 -1.98 -14.82
CA TYR A 134 8.13 -1.14 -14.64
C TYR A 134 8.06 -0.36 -13.33
N PHE A 135 6.94 0.31 -13.06
CA PHE A 135 6.74 1.06 -11.83
C PHE A 135 6.78 0.15 -10.59
N GLY A 136 6.22 -1.06 -10.69
CA GLY A 136 6.25 -2.09 -9.65
C GLY A 136 7.65 -2.61 -9.36
N ARG A 137 8.47 -2.86 -10.39
CA ARG A 137 9.87 -3.30 -10.25
C ARG A 137 10.72 -2.29 -9.48
N TYR A 138 10.44 -1.00 -9.65
CA TYR A 138 11.14 0.10 -9.00
C TYR A 138 10.34 0.73 -7.85
N SER A 139 9.30 0.05 -7.34
CA SER A 139 8.30 0.60 -6.41
C SER A 139 8.88 1.24 -5.14
N ILE A 140 10.04 0.81 -4.67
CA ILE A 140 10.71 1.42 -3.51
C ILE A 140 11.10 2.88 -3.77
N ILE A 141 11.45 3.23 -5.01
CA ILE A 141 11.83 4.59 -5.38
C ILE A 141 10.61 5.51 -5.30
N PRO A 142 9.49 5.29 -6.03
CA PRO A 142 8.28 6.07 -5.84
C PRO A 142 7.78 6.09 -4.40
N LEU A 143 7.85 4.97 -3.67
CA LEU A 143 7.40 4.93 -2.27
C LEU A 143 8.22 5.87 -1.37
N CYS A 144 9.51 6.06 -1.61
CA CYS A 144 10.32 7.02 -0.87
C CYS A 144 10.17 8.46 -1.40
N THR A 145 10.04 8.64 -2.72
CA THR A 145 10.04 9.97 -3.35
C THR A 145 8.65 10.61 -3.41
N HIS A 146 7.56 9.84 -3.40
CA HIS A 146 6.22 10.40 -3.63
C HIS A 146 5.85 11.45 -2.58
N HIS A 147 6.12 11.22 -1.29
CA HIS A 147 5.82 12.20 -0.26
C HIS A 147 6.70 13.45 -0.38
N LEU A 148 7.99 13.26 -0.71
CA LEU A 148 8.95 14.34 -0.94
C LEU A 148 8.55 15.23 -2.14
N VAL A 149 7.98 14.63 -3.19
CA VAL A 149 7.52 15.34 -4.40
C VAL A 149 6.13 15.95 -4.19
N TYR A 150 5.23 15.23 -3.50
CA TYR A 150 3.84 15.63 -3.27
C TYR A 150 3.74 16.92 -2.48
N LEU A 151 4.50 17.06 -1.40
CA LEU A 151 4.50 18.24 -0.53
C LEU A 151 4.77 19.56 -1.28
N PRO A 152 5.93 19.74 -1.95
CA PRO A 152 6.22 20.98 -2.66
C PRO A 152 5.24 21.22 -3.79
N LEU A 153 4.80 20.17 -4.49
CA LEU A 153 3.86 20.28 -5.60
C LEU A 153 2.49 20.77 -5.11
N LYS A 154 2.01 20.26 -3.97
CA LYS A 154 0.80 20.74 -3.31
C LYS A 154 0.90 22.23 -2.96
N TYR A 155 2.00 22.67 -2.36
CA TYR A 155 2.20 24.09 -2.03
C TYR A 155 2.24 24.99 -3.27
N ILE A 156 2.88 24.55 -4.35
CA ILE A 156 2.93 25.26 -5.62
C ILE A 156 1.52 25.40 -6.22
N LEU A 157 0.76 24.30 -6.30
CA LEU A 157 -0.60 24.31 -6.87
C LEU A 157 -1.55 25.22 -6.08
N ILE A 158 -1.45 25.22 -4.75
CA ILE A 158 -2.22 26.13 -3.88
C ILE A 158 -1.85 27.59 -4.17
N ARG A 159 -0.55 27.89 -4.34
CA ARG A 159 -0.07 29.24 -4.65
C ARG A 159 -0.60 29.76 -6.00
N PHE A 160 -0.78 28.88 -6.98
CA PHE A 160 -1.34 29.23 -8.29
C PHE A 160 -2.88 29.19 -8.33
N ASN A 161 -3.56 29.03 -7.18
CA ASN A 161 -5.03 28.98 -7.07
C ASN A 161 -5.68 27.94 -8.00
N ILE A 162 -4.95 26.89 -8.36
CA ILE A 162 -5.50 25.76 -9.12
C ILE A 162 -6.23 24.88 -8.11
N SER A 163 -7.47 25.26 -7.80
CA SER A 163 -8.41 24.55 -6.91
C SER A 163 -8.96 23.24 -7.53
N GLY A 164 -8.12 22.52 -8.28
CA GLY A 164 -8.45 21.29 -9.02
C GLY A 164 -7.75 20.04 -8.48
N GLY A 165 -7.39 20.05 -7.19
CA GLY A 165 -6.45 19.12 -6.56
C GLY A 165 -6.84 17.64 -6.48
N GLY A 166 -7.99 17.22 -7.02
CA GLY A 166 -8.40 15.82 -7.00
C GLY A 166 -7.62 14.94 -7.97
N GLY A 167 -7.53 15.35 -9.24
CA GLY A 167 -6.93 14.53 -10.30
C GLY A 167 -5.54 14.98 -10.76
N ILE A 168 -5.28 16.29 -10.77
CA ILE A 168 -4.06 16.85 -11.35
C ILE A 168 -2.84 16.52 -10.48
N LEU A 169 -2.96 16.73 -9.17
CA LEU A 169 -1.92 16.49 -8.18
C LEU A 169 -1.36 15.05 -8.25
N PRO A 170 -2.18 13.97 -8.21
CA PRO A 170 -1.67 12.61 -8.30
C PRO A 170 -1.05 12.27 -9.66
N ILE A 171 -1.55 12.84 -10.77
CA ILE A 171 -0.97 12.61 -12.10
C ILE A 171 0.44 13.20 -12.17
N PHE A 172 0.62 14.44 -11.73
CA PHE A 172 1.92 15.10 -11.73
C PHE A 172 2.92 14.41 -10.79
N THR A 173 2.47 13.96 -9.61
CA THR A 173 3.37 13.22 -8.71
C THR A 173 3.80 11.88 -9.31
N ILE A 174 2.91 11.14 -9.98
CA ILE A 174 3.28 9.90 -10.68
C ILE A 174 4.29 10.18 -11.80
N LEU A 175 4.07 11.21 -12.61
CA LEU A 175 4.98 11.58 -13.70
C LEU A 175 6.37 11.97 -13.19
N ILE A 176 6.45 12.77 -12.14
CA ILE A 176 7.73 13.19 -11.55
C ILE A 176 8.41 12.00 -10.87
N CYS A 177 7.68 11.16 -10.12
CA CYS A 177 8.24 9.94 -9.57
C CYS A 177 8.78 9.00 -10.67
N TRP A 178 8.10 8.90 -11.81
CA TRP A 178 8.59 8.15 -12.96
C TRP A 178 9.91 8.72 -13.51
N ALA A 179 10.02 10.05 -13.62
CA ALA A 179 11.27 10.72 -14.00
C ALA A 179 12.39 10.57 -12.95
N CYS A 180 12.04 10.43 -11.66
CA CYS A 180 13.00 10.19 -10.59
C CYS A 180 13.62 8.79 -10.62
N ILE A 181 12.92 7.77 -11.16
CA ILE A 181 13.43 6.39 -11.23
C ILE A 181 14.81 6.30 -11.89
N PRO A 182 15.04 6.78 -13.14
CA PRO A 182 16.35 6.71 -13.77
C PRO A 182 17.42 7.53 -13.03
N LEU A 183 17.04 8.64 -12.39
CA LEU A 183 17.95 9.49 -11.63
C LEU A 183 18.41 8.80 -10.34
N CYS A 184 17.50 8.20 -9.58
CA CYS A 184 17.81 7.44 -8.38
C CYS A 184 18.67 6.20 -8.68
N LEU A 185 18.41 5.52 -9.80
CA LEU A 185 19.24 4.40 -10.26
C LEU A 185 20.68 4.84 -10.57
N LYS A 186 20.87 6.04 -11.11
CA LYS A 186 22.20 6.59 -11.39
C LYS A 186 22.93 7.07 -10.13
N LEU A 187 22.20 7.70 -9.20
CA LEU A 187 22.79 8.40 -8.06
C LEU A 187 22.99 7.50 -6.84
N ILE A 188 22.08 6.54 -6.58
CA ILE A 188 22.11 5.72 -5.36
C ILE A 188 21.73 4.24 -5.65
N PRO A 189 22.45 3.53 -6.54
CA PRO A 189 22.13 2.13 -6.88
C PRO A 189 22.27 1.16 -5.69
N TRP A 190 23.12 1.48 -4.71
CA TRP A 190 23.35 0.64 -3.53
C TRP A 190 22.15 0.63 -2.56
N PHE A 191 21.47 1.77 -2.39
CA PHE A 191 20.32 1.90 -1.49
C PHE A 191 19.06 1.21 -2.03
N ILE A 192 19.01 0.98 -3.35
CA ILE A 192 17.87 0.34 -4.03
C ILE A 192 17.99 -1.20 -3.99
N ALA A 193 19.11 -1.75 -3.49
CA ALA A 193 19.36 -3.20 -3.37
C ALA A 193 19.11 -4.00 -4.67
N GLN A 194 19.23 -3.35 -5.84
CA GLN A 194 18.98 -3.95 -7.16
C GLN A 194 20.24 -4.14 -8.01
N LYS A 195 21.45 -4.05 -7.44
CA LYS A 195 22.70 -4.36 -8.16
C LYS A 195 22.71 -5.78 -8.74
N ASP A 196 22.05 -6.73 -8.09
CA ASP A 196 22.01 -8.13 -8.53
C ASP A 196 21.10 -8.38 -9.75
N LEU A 197 20.27 -7.39 -10.14
CA LEU A 197 19.35 -7.47 -11.29
C LEU A 197 19.83 -6.69 -12.52
N LEU A 198 20.88 -5.89 -12.38
CA LEU A 198 21.58 -5.29 -13.52
C LEU A 198 22.66 -6.28 -13.94
N PRO A 199 22.64 -6.81 -15.18
CA PRO A 199 23.78 -7.57 -15.65
C PRO A 199 25.01 -6.67 -15.50
N ASN A 200 26.04 -7.17 -14.81
CA ASN A 200 27.37 -6.56 -14.85
C ASN A 200 27.65 -6.25 -16.33
N PRO A 201 28.05 -5.02 -16.71
CA PRO A 201 28.57 -4.81 -18.04
C PRO A 201 29.73 -5.81 -18.18
N MET A 202 29.52 -6.83 -19.01
CA MET A 202 30.56 -7.84 -19.24
C MET A 202 31.83 -7.08 -19.63
N PRO A 203 33.00 -7.45 -19.08
CA PRO A 203 34.25 -6.85 -19.52
C PRO A 203 34.32 -7.09 -21.03
N ILE A 204 34.39 -6.00 -21.79
CA ILE A 204 34.58 -6.03 -23.23
C ILE A 204 35.90 -6.77 -23.44
N ARG A 205 35.80 -8.05 -23.80
CA ARG A 205 36.96 -8.87 -24.16
C ARG A 205 37.39 -8.40 -25.53
N THR A 206 38.26 -7.41 -25.56
CA THR A 206 39.03 -7.02 -26.74
C THR A 206 39.79 -8.25 -27.23
N LYS A 207 39.43 -8.75 -28.41
CA LYS A 207 40.30 -9.57 -29.23
C LYS A 207 41.30 -8.68 -29.94
#